data_AF-A0A849Z4V9-F1
#
_entry.id   AF-A0A849Z4V9-F1
#
_cell.length_a   1.000
_cell.length_b   1.000
_cell.length_c   1.000
_cell.angle_alpha   90.00
_cell.angle_beta   90.00
_cell.angle_gamma   90.00
#
_symmetry.space_group_name_H-M   'P 1'
#
loop_
_entity.id
_entity.type
_entity.pdbx_description
1 polymer ?
#
loop_
_entity_poly.entity_id
_entity_poly.type
_entity_poly.pdbx_seq_one_letter_code
_entity_poly.pdbx_strand_id
1 'polypeptide(L)'
;MDRRYYYKGQYVFSEELRAGFDGAENADWRMQGDNGIVGIVTGASVSQHSPVANLSVDVTAGAIYDQQGRRVAIPALQVVDLSVDSLGAATTVVTPGNSKIVSIYARFKRALSDPRIDADSLTQQFVQDESFELVVVQSAEALSPTPPALLADGILLADVTRTQGQTQILTAQIALTGRRQDAFVITSGSVTVRAGTAKGAITAALSSSAAMVYTGGPNWADNTTNPATTVGGQLTKIITDLASVTANSGADKIGCEAQNSTAGGISLPAETLTTRIQRLLDANIGVPAKTWSVPGKAIAASGINTQLGQLVTDLSLQTASDDGARLIGAQAVSQTPTSLGQGSIRSQLTELLTAVNARALLNVGARAWALVELDGAGNRTILKNVGFSTITITPGQQYVTATLTTARADANYGATADDATQNATGFRHARCSFRTTSSFRVFWYDTAHAALDPNSTPGILFIQVFDT
;
A
#
# COMPACT_ATOMS: atom_id res chain seq x y z
N MET A 1 45.54 44.40 -42.40
CA MET A 1 46.66 44.90 -43.22
C MET A 1 46.48 46.40 -43.40
N ASP A 2 47.52 47.19 -43.16
CA ASP A 2 47.50 48.61 -43.51
C ASP A 2 47.69 48.76 -45.02
N ARG A 3 46.78 49.48 -45.67
CA ARG A 3 46.77 49.61 -47.13
C ARG A 3 47.88 50.54 -47.60
N ARG A 4 48.68 50.07 -48.57
CA ARG A 4 49.65 50.90 -49.30
C ARG A 4 49.09 51.30 -50.66
N TYR A 5 49.30 52.56 -51.03
CA TYR A 5 48.88 53.09 -52.33
C TYR A 5 50.09 53.22 -53.24
N TYR A 6 49.99 52.64 -54.44
CA TYR A 6 50.95 52.82 -55.53
C TYR A 6 50.30 53.70 -56.61
N TYR A 7 51.06 54.63 -57.18
CA TYR A 7 50.56 55.53 -58.21
C TYR A 7 51.31 55.37 -59.54
N LYS A 8 50.65 55.75 -60.64
CA LYS A 8 51.20 55.62 -61.99
C LYS A 8 52.49 56.46 -62.12
N GLY A 9 53.55 55.84 -62.63
CA GLY A 9 54.85 56.48 -62.86
C GLY A 9 55.78 56.50 -61.65
N GLN A 10 55.39 55.90 -60.51
CA GLN A 10 56.26 55.72 -59.35
C GLN A 10 57.33 54.66 -59.64
N TYR A 11 58.60 54.97 -59.32
CA TYR A 11 59.64 53.95 -59.17
C TYR A 11 59.46 53.26 -57.82
N VAL A 12 59.33 51.93 -57.83
CA VAL A 12 59.15 51.14 -56.62
C VAL A 12 60.46 50.47 -56.28
N PHE A 13 60.98 50.75 -55.08
CA PHE A 13 62.16 50.08 -54.56
C PHE A 13 61.80 48.73 -53.96
N SER A 14 62.79 47.83 -53.85
CA SER A 14 62.57 46.47 -53.37
C SER A 14 62.00 46.44 -51.95
N GLU A 15 62.37 47.43 -51.13
CA GLU A 15 61.96 47.61 -49.74
C GLU A 15 60.50 48.05 -49.64
N GLU A 16 60.03 48.89 -50.56
CA GLU A 16 58.63 49.36 -50.58
C GLU A 16 57.66 48.23 -50.94
N LEU A 17 58.08 47.38 -51.87
CA LEU A 17 57.36 46.19 -52.30
C LEU A 17 57.38 45.12 -51.20
N ARG A 18 58.57 44.82 -50.66
CA ARG A 18 58.75 43.87 -49.55
C ARG A 18 57.90 44.25 -48.35
N ALA A 19 57.94 45.50 -47.93
CA ALA A 19 57.17 45.91 -46.77
C ALA A 19 55.65 45.96 -47.04
N GLY A 20 55.21 45.97 -48.30
CA GLY A 20 53.81 45.69 -48.67
C GLY A 20 53.45 44.23 -48.45
N PHE A 21 54.29 43.29 -48.89
CA PHE A 21 54.12 41.85 -48.66
C PHE A 21 54.21 41.47 -47.18
N ASP A 22 55.20 42.00 -46.45
CA ASP A 22 55.34 41.80 -45.00
C ASP A 22 54.08 42.27 -44.25
N GLY A 23 53.46 43.36 -44.71
CA GLY A 23 52.22 43.87 -44.14
C GLY A 23 51.00 42.97 -44.41
N ALA A 24 50.96 42.30 -45.56
CA ALA A 24 49.93 41.32 -45.90
C ALA A 24 50.10 40.04 -45.07
N GLU A 25 51.33 39.53 -44.98
CA GLU A 25 51.67 38.33 -44.21
C GLU A 25 51.42 38.53 -42.70
N ASN A 26 51.86 39.65 -42.12
CA ASN A 26 51.57 39.96 -40.73
C ASN A 26 50.06 40.12 -40.46
N ALA A 27 49.28 40.54 -41.45
CA ALA A 27 47.82 40.59 -41.30
C ALA A 27 47.18 39.21 -41.29
N ASP A 28 47.71 38.26 -42.08
CA ASP A 28 47.27 36.87 -42.07
C ASP A 28 47.60 36.21 -40.72
N TRP A 29 48.82 36.41 -40.21
CA TRP A 29 49.22 35.93 -38.89
C TRP A 29 48.35 36.51 -37.77
N ARG A 30 48.06 37.81 -37.80
CA ARG A 30 47.15 38.46 -36.85
C ARG A 30 45.74 37.89 -36.94
N MET A 31 45.23 37.58 -38.12
CA MET A 31 43.91 36.96 -38.25
C MET A 31 43.86 35.63 -37.49
N GLN A 32 44.90 34.80 -37.57
CA GLN A 32 44.95 33.54 -36.83
C GLN A 32 45.13 33.75 -35.32
N GLY A 33 45.94 34.74 -34.93
CA GLY A 33 46.09 35.17 -33.53
C GLY A 33 44.78 35.68 -32.92
N ASP A 34 44.03 36.51 -33.65
CA ASP A 34 42.73 37.06 -33.24
C ASP A 34 41.66 35.97 -33.12
N ASN A 35 41.71 34.96 -33.98
CA ASN A 35 40.88 33.75 -33.87
C ASN A 35 41.30 32.84 -32.70
N GLY A 36 42.40 33.14 -32.01
CA GLY A 36 42.89 32.41 -30.84
C GLY A 36 43.45 31.02 -31.18
N ILE A 37 43.83 30.77 -32.43
CA ILE A 37 44.31 29.45 -32.88
C ILE A 37 45.83 29.38 -32.67
N VAL A 38 46.26 28.69 -31.60
CA VAL A 38 47.69 28.45 -31.30
C VAL A 38 47.88 27.00 -30.89
N GLY A 39 48.78 26.29 -31.56
CA GLY A 39 49.10 24.88 -31.32
C GLY A 39 48.82 23.99 -32.52
N ILE A 40 48.81 22.68 -32.29
CA ILE A 40 48.59 21.66 -33.33
C ILE A 40 47.11 21.64 -33.73
N VAL A 41 46.81 21.90 -35.00
CA VAL A 41 45.43 21.90 -35.56
C VAL A 41 45.10 20.57 -36.25
N THR A 42 46.07 19.93 -36.88
CA THR A 42 45.87 18.61 -37.47
C THR A 42 47.19 17.85 -37.55
N GLY A 43 47.13 16.53 -37.36
CA GLY A 43 48.30 15.65 -37.48
C GLY A 43 49.39 15.94 -36.46
N ALA A 44 50.65 15.98 -36.93
CA ALA A 44 51.86 16.22 -36.14
C ALA A 44 51.96 15.31 -34.90
N SER A 45 51.49 14.07 -35.04
CA SER A 45 51.60 13.06 -33.99
C SER A 45 52.99 12.45 -34.01
N VAL A 46 53.58 12.28 -32.83
CA VAL A 46 54.87 11.59 -32.66
C VAL A 46 54.62 10.13 -32.33
N SER A 47 55.29 9.21 -33.01
CA SER A 47 55.25 7.77 -32.74
C SER A 47 56.64 7.15 -32.76
N GLN A 48 56.77 5.94 -32.21
CA GLN A 48 58.00 5.16 -32.34
C GLN A 48 58.34 4.94 -33.82
N HIS A 49 59.63 4.88 -34.14
CA HIS A 49 60.06 4.63 -35.52
C HIS A 49 59.62 3.25 -36.01
N SER A 50 59.12 3.20 -37.25
CA SER A 50 58.67 1.98 -37.93
C SER A 50 59.43 1.79 -39.25
N PRO A 51 59.81 0.54 -39.65
CA PRO A 51 59.39 -0.75 -39.09
C PRO A 51 60.22 -1.27 -37.90
N VAL A 52 61.41 -0.72 -37.65
CA VAL A 52 62.29 -1.17 -36.55
C VAL A 52 62.58 0.01 -35.64
N ALA A 53 62.18 -0.10 -34.37
CA ALA A 53 62.44 0.94 -33.39
C ALA A 53 63.95 1.17 -33.19
N ASN A 54 64.35 2.44 -33.12
CA ASN A 54 65.72 2.89 -32.89
C ASN A 54 65.68 4.18 -32.03
N LEU A 55 66.74 4.99 -32.04
CA LEU A 55 66.80 6.26 -31.31
C LEU A 55 66.11 7.42 -32.04
N SER A 56 65.33 7.13 -33.08
CA SER A 56 64.54 8.11 -33.81
C SER A 56 63.05 7.91 -33.55
N VAL A 57 62.28 8.95 -33.84
CA VAL A 57 60.82 8.94 -33.80
C VAL A 57 60.24 9.46 -35.09
N ASP A 58 59.04 9.01 -35.42
CA ASP A 58 58.31 9.43 -36.60
C ASP A 58 57.31 10.54 -36.23
N VAL A 59 57.39 11.66 -36.93
CA VAL A 59 56.45 12.79 -36.80
C VAL A 59 55.59 12.81 -38.06
N THR A 60 54.29 12.62 -37.91
CA THR A 60 53.37 12.61 -39.06
C THR A 60 53.19 14.00 -39.65
N ALA A 61 52.75 14.06 -40.92
CA ALA A 61 52.36 15.32 -41.56
C ALA A 61 51.29 16.04 -40.73
N GLY A 62 51.30 17.37 -40.74
CA GLY A 62 50.40 18.15 -39.90
C GLY A 62 50.45 19.65 -40.16
N ALA A 63 49.49 20.36 -39.59
CA ALA A 63 49.46 21.82 -39.60
C ALA A 63 49.36 22.34 -38.17
N ILE A 64 50.21 23.31 -37.87
CA ILE A 64 50.41 23.90 -36.57
C ILE A 64 50.38 25.42 -36.74
N TYR A 65 49.87 26.14 -35.75
CA TYR A 65 50.05 27.59 -35.65
C TYR A 65 50.88 27.91 -34.42
N ASP A 66 51.89 28.76 -34.56
CA ASP A 66 52.68 29.20 -33.42
C ASP A 66 52.01 30.32 -32.63
N GLN A 67 52.66 30.80 -31.57
CA GLN A 67 52.16 31.85 -30.68
C GLN A 67 51.94 33.20 -31.39
N GLN A 68 52.49 33.37 -32.59
CA GLN A 68 52.37 34.59 -33.41
C GLN A 68 51.35 34.41 -34.54
N GLY A 69 50.70 33.25 -34.65
CA GLY A 69 49.75 32.94 -35.72
C GLY A 69 50.39 32.49 -37.02
N ARG A 70 51.70 32.17 -37.02
CA ARG A 70 52.42 31.70 -38.21
C ARG A 70 52.16 30.22 -38.41
N ARG A 71 51.89 29.84 -39.67
CA ARG A 71 51.61 28.46 -40.02
C ARG A 71 52.91 27.66 -40.16
N VAL A 72 53.00 26.55 -39.43
CA VAL A 72 54.07 25.55 -39.55
C VAL A 72 53.48 24.30 -40.16
N ALA A 73 53.74 24.07 -41.44
CA ALA A 73 53.25 22.92 -42.18
C ALA A 73 54.32 21.84 -42.28
N ILE A 74 54.04 20.66 -41.73
CA ILE A 74 54.85 19.46 -41.91
C ILE A 74 54.23 18.69 -43.08
N PRO A 75 54.84 18.70 -44.28
CA PRO A 75 54.17 18.25 -45.51
C PRO A 75 54.10 16.72 -45.63
N ALA A 76 55.04 16.01 -45.01
CA ALA A 76 55.16 14.56 -45.04
C ALA A 76 55.77 14.06 -43.73
N LEU A 77 55.71 12.75 -43.49
CA LEU A 77 56.32 12.13 -42.32
C LEU A 77 57.81 12.50 -42.22
N GLN A 78 58.24 12.93 -41.04
CA GLN A 78 59.62 13.27 -40.72
C GLN A 78 60.18 12.26 -39.73
N VAL A 79 61.40 11.79 -39.97
CA VAL A 79 62.14 10.97 -39.02
C VAL A 79 63.08 11.88 -38.24
N VAL A 80 62.89 11.97 -36.93
CA VAL A 80 63.69 12.83 -36.04
C VAL A 80 64.64 11.96 -35.24
N ASP A 81 65.95 12.17 -35.39
CA ASP A 81 66.93 11.53 -34.53
C ASP A 81 66.97 12.21 -33.16
N LEU A 82 66.90 11.40 -32.10
CA LEU A 82 66.97 11.85 -30.71
C LEU A 82 68.27 11.40 -30.04
N SER A 83 69.26 10.90 -30.78
CA SER A 83 70.59 10.53 -30.24
C SER A 83 71.40 11.76 -29.80
N VAL A 84 71.17 12.89 -30.47
CA VAL A 84 71.73 14.21 -30.18
C VAL A 84 70.61 15.25 -30.15
N ASP A 85 70.80 16.32 -29.40
CA ASP A 85 69.92 17.48 -29.46
C ASP A 85 70.27 18.41 -30.64
N SER A 86 69.49 19.48 -30.85
CA SER A 86 69.73 20.43 -31.95
C SER A 86 70.99 21.28 -31.78
N LEU A 87 71.67 21.23 -30.63
CA LEU A 87 72.98 21.85 -30.39
C LEU A 87 74.13 20.86 -30.59
N GLY A 88 73.84 19.61 -30.94
CA GLY A 88 74.81 18.53 -31.16
C GLY A 88 75.26 17.82 -29.87
N ALA A 89 74.64 18.08 -28.73
CA ALA A 89 74.98 17.40 -27.47
C ALA A 89 74.25 16.05 -27.37
N ALA A 90 74.96 15.02 -26.90
CA ALA A 90 74.42 13.67 -26.79
C ALA A 90 73.28 13.59 -25.74
N THR A 91 72.19 12.91 -26.10
CA THR A 91 71.04 12.67 -25.19
C THR A 91 71.20 11.41 -24.35
N THR A 92 72.33 10.70 -24.48
CA THR A 92 72.64 9.51 -23.70
C THR A 92 72.59 9.81 -22.21
N VAL A 93 71.97 8.89 -21.46
CA VAL A 93 71.91 8.91 -19.99
C VAL A 93 73.01 8.00 -19.48
N VAL A 94 73.88 8.53 -18.62
CA VAL A 94 75.10 7.82 -18.21
C VAL A 94 74.92 7.14 -16.86
N THR A 95 74.27 7.81 -15.90
CA THR A 95 74.11 7.28 -14.54
C THR A 95 72.94 6.29 -14.47
N PRO A 96 73.16 5.06 -13.95
CA PRO A 96 72.09 4.09 -13.71
C PRO A 96 70.99 4.67 -12.81
N GLY A 97 69.73 4.41 -13.13
CA GLY A 97 68.57 4.90 -12.38
C GLY A 97 68.15 6.33 -12.71
N ASN A 98 69.00 7.13 -13.36
CA ASN A 98 68.62 8.45 -13.85
C ASN A 98 67.89 8.37 -15.19
N SER A 99 67.27 9.50 -15.56
CA SER A 99 66.65 9.72 -16.86
C SER A 99 66.86 11.16 -17.34
N LYS A 100 66.59 11.39 -18.63
CA LYS A 100 66.50 12.71 -19.26
C LYS A 100 65.17 12.81 -19.98
N ILE A 101 64.62 14.02 -20.09
CA ILE A 101 63.49 14.30 -20.96
C ILE A 101 63.99 15.05 -22.19
N VAL A 102 63.67 14.50 -23.36
CA VAL A 102 63.96 15.08 -24.66
C VAL A 102 62.66 15.57 -25.27
N SER A 103 62.53 16.87 -25.43
CA SER A 103 61.35 17.54 -25.97
C SER A 103 61.53 17.84 -27.45
N ILE A 104 60.47 17.59 -28.23
CA ILE A 104 60.46 17.85 -29.67
C ILE A 104 59.53 19.02 -29.95
N TYR A 105 60.05 20.06 -30.58
CA TYR A 105 59.32 21.25 -30.95
C TYR A 105 59.26 21.39 -32.47
N ALA A 106 58.15 21.92 -32.97
CA ALA A 106 58.07 22.43 -34.34
C ALA A 106 58.09 23.96 -34.30
N ARG A 107 58.96 24.58 -35.10
CA ARG A 107 59.04 26.03 -35.27
C ARG A 107 58.93 26.45 -36.73
N PHE A 108 58.45 27.66 -36.94
CA PHE A 108 58.40 28.30 -38.26
C PHE A 108 59.81 28.57 -38.79
N LYS A 109 60.01 28.33 -40.08
CA LYS A 109 61.24 28.67 -40.78
C LYS A 109 60.90 29.13 -42.20
N ARG A 110 61.79 29.91 -42.82
CA ARG A 110 61.73 30.17 -44.25
C ARG A 110 62.80 29.36 -44.99
N ALA A 111 62.39 28.69 -46.06
CA ALA A 111 63.31 28.10 -47.01
C ALA A 111 63.64 29.16 -48.08
N LEU A 112 64.88 29.65 -48.05
CA LEU A 112 65.37 30.65 -48.99
C LEU A 112 66.00 29.93 -50.19
N SER A 113 65.64 30.31 -51.40
CA SER A 113 66.22 29.76 -52.63
C SER A 113 66.30 30.78 -53.76
N ASP A 114 66.91 30.38 -54.88
CA ASP A 114 67.16 31.21 -56.06
C ASP A 114 68.03 32.46 -55.73
N PRO A 115 69.34 32.26 -55.46
CA PRO A 115 70.25 33.37 -55.18
C PRO A 115 70.49 34.20 -56.45
N ARG A 116 70.25 35.51 -56.37
CA ARG A 116 70.47 36.48 -57.43
C ARG A 116 71.27 37.66 -56.93
N ILE A 117 72.12 38.22 -57.77
CA ILE A 117 72.95 39.39 -57.42
C ILE A 117 72.15 40.66 -57.78
N ASP A 118 71.98 41.55 -56.81
CA ASP A 118 71.35 42.85 -57.03
C ASP A 118 72.33 43.91 -57.57
N ALA A 119 71.83 45.13 -57.80
CA ALA A 119 72.62 46.22 -58.36
C ALA A 119 73.77 46.69 -57.43
N ASP A 120 73.70 46.35 -56.13
CA ASP A 120 74.71 46.67 -55.12
C ASP A 120 75.70 45.50 -54.92
N SER A 121 75.67 44.51 -55.82
CA SER A 121 76.49 43.29 -55.75
C SER A 121 76.22 42.42 -54.52
N LEU A 122 75.04 42.54 -53.90
CA LEU A 122 74.62 41.68 -52.80
C LEU A 122 73.81 40.50 -53.32
N THR A 123 74.06 39.32 -52.77
CA THR A 123 73.27 38.13 -53.08
C THR A 123 71.95 38.18 -52.31
N GLN A 124 70.85 38.34 -53.04
CA GLN A 124 69.49 38.27 -52.53
C GLN A 124 68.88 36.91 -52.87
N GLN A 125 68.12 36.33 -51.94
CA GLN A 125 67.35 35.10 -52.19
C GLN A 125 65.98 35.50 -52.74
N PHE A 126 65.71 35.17 -53.99
CA PHE A 126 64.52 35.63 -54.71
C PHE A 126 63.25 34.91 -54.24
N VAL A 127 63.36 33.64 -53.86
CA VAL A 127 62.23 32.82 -53.39
C VAL A 127 62.34 32.58 -51.88
N GLN A 128 61.23 32.81 -51.17
CA GLN A 128 61.11 32.53 -49.74
C GLN A 128 59.85 31.70 -49.50
N ASP A 129 60.02 30.39 -49.34
CA ASP A 129 58.91 29.49 -49.08
C ASP A 129 58.69 29.31 -47.58
N GLU A 130 57.43 29.26 -47.16
CA GLU A 130 57.08 28.83 -45.80
C GLU A 130 57.57 27.41 -45.55
N SER A 131 58.29 27.22 -44.46
CA SER A 131 58.91 25.96 -44.10
C SER A 131 58.83 25.73 -42.59
N PHE A 132 59.42 24.64 -42.13
CA PHE A 132 59.41 24.23 -40.75
C PHE A 132 60.79 23.74 -40.32
N GLU A 133 61.02 23.72 -39.02
CA GLU A 133 62.17 23.09 -38.40
C GLU A 133 61.73 22.33 -37.15
N LEU A 134 62.21 21.10 -37.02
CA LEU A 134 62.03 20.29 -35.82
C LEU A 134 63.24 20.48 -34.93
N VAL A 135 63.01 20.98 -33.72
CA VAL A 135 64.05 21.29 -32.73
C VAL A 135 63.93 20.30 -31.58
N VAL A 136 65.06 19.71 -31.22
CA VAL A 136 65.19 18.75 -30.13
C VAL A 136 65.94 19.43 -28.98
N VAL A 137 65.33 19.45 -27.80
CA VAL A 137 65.89 20.07 -26.59
C VAL A 137 65.87 19.05 -25.46
N GLN A 138 66.97 18.91 -24.72
CA GLN A 138 67.08 17.96 -23.61
C GLN A 138 67.10 18.64 -22.23
N SER A 139 66.63 17.93 -21.20
CA SER A 139 66.78 18.32 -19.80
C SER A 139 68.15 17.95 -19.24
N ALA A 140 68.44 18.44 -18.03
CA ALA A 140 69.49 17.85 -17.21
C ALA A 140 69.12 16.39 -16.84
N GLU A 141 70.16 15.57 -16.63
CA GLU A 141 70.02 14.19 -16.15
C GLU A 141 69.71 14.20 -14.65
N ALA A 142 68.68 13.46 -14.22
CA ALA A 142 68.33 13.31 -12.81
C ALA A 142 67.49 12.04 -12.55
N LEU A 143 67.31 11.68 -11.28
CA LEU A 143 66.39 10.60 -10.86
C LEU A 143 64.93 10.92 -11.21
N SER A 144 64.57 12.21 -11.15
CA SER A 144 63.28 12.75 -11.60
C SER A 144 63.57 14.03 -12.40
N PRO A 145 63.85 13.91 -13.71
CA PRO A 145 64.23 15.04 -14.53
C PRO A 145 63.05 16.00 -14.69
N THR A 146 63.32 17.29 -14.56
CA THR A 146 62.35 18.33 -14.91
C THR A 146 62.42 18.57 -16.41
N PRO A 147 61.31 18.51 -17.15
CA PRO A 147 61.36 18.69 -18.59
C PRO A 147 61.79 20.12 -18.97
N PRO A 148 62.42 20.32 -20.15
CA PRO A 148 62.86 21.62 -20.63
C PRO A 148 61.76 22.69 -20.57
N ALA A 149 62.15 23.95 -20.42
CA ALA A 149 61.21 25.06 -20.57
C ALA A 149 60.61 25.07 -21.98
N LEU A 150 59.33 25.46 -22.08
CA LEU A 150 58.67 25.61 -23.37
C LEU A 150 59.35 26.72 -24.19
N LEU A 151 59.57 26.47 -25.48
CA LEU A 151 60.12 27.47 -26.37
C LEU A 151 59.07 28.55 -26.68
N ALA A 152 59.53 29.81 -26.77
CA ALA A 152 58.66 30.94 -27.10
C ALA A 152 58.32 31.01 -28.59
N ASP A 153 59.18 30.45 -29.45
CA ASP A 153 59.10 30.42 -30.91
C ASP A 153 58.75 29.03 -31.47
N GLY A 154 58.32 28.09 -30.62
CA GLY A 154 58.02 26.72 -31.02
C GLY A 154 56.83 26.13 -30.27
N ILE A 155 56.22 25.12 -30.90
CA ILE A 155 55.10 24.36 -30.35
C ILE A 155 55.58 22.96 -29.98
N LEU A 156 55.35 22.54 -28.73
CA LEU A 156 55.72 21.23 -28.23
C LEU A 156 54.84 20.12 -28.82
N LEU A 157 55.48 19.17 -29.50
CA LEU A 157 54.81 18.00 -30.09
C LEU A 157 54.72 16.83 -29.09
N ALA A 158 55.82 16.52 -28.43
CA ALA A 158 55.92 15.44 -27.45
C ALA A 158 57.14 15.61 -26.55
N ASP A 159 57.05 15.03 -25.36
CA ASP A 159 58.19 14.79 -24.48
C ASP A 159 58.56 13.30 -24.54
N VAL A 160 59.86 12.99 -24.62
CA VAL A 160 60.36 11.62 -24.68
C VAL A 160 61.28 11.35 -23.50
N THR A 161 60.96 10.33 -22.70
CA THR A 161 61.79 9.94 -21.56
C THR A 161 62.88 8.98 -22.00
N ARG A 162 64.14 9.40 -21.82
CA ARG A 162 65.34 8.60 -22.07
C ARG A 162 65.87 8.02 -20.76
N THR A 163 66.22 6.74 -20.73
CA THR A 163 66.81 6.06 -19.58
C THR A 163 68.22 5.52 -19.90
N GLN A 164 68.97 5.14 -18.86
CA GLN A 164 70.33 4.61 -19.01
C GLN A 164 70.38 3.36 -19.90
N GLY A 165 71.38 3.29 -20.79
CA GLY A 165 71.62 2.14 -21.69
C GLY A 165 70.59 1.93 -22.81
N GLN A 166 69.65 2.86 -23.00
CA GLN A 166 68.54 2.69 -23.94
C GLN A 166 68.99 2.86 -25.40
N THR A 167 68.75 1.82 -26.21
CA THR A 167 69.08 1.76 -27.65
C THR A 167 67.86 1.97 -28.58
N GLN A 168 66.64 1.95 -28.04
CA GLN A 168 65.39 2.10 -28.80
C GLN A 168 64.40 2.97 -28.04
N ILE A 169 63.62 3.77 -28.78
CA ILE A 169 62.51 4.57 -28.25
C ILE A 169 61.20 3.88 -28.64
N LEU A 170 60.46 3.48 -27.62
CA LEU A 170 59.18 2.79 -27.73
C LEU A 170 58.03 3.73 -27.37
N THR A 171 56.82 3.36 -27.80
CA THR A 171 55.61 4.16 -27.55
C THR A 171 55.41 4.54 -26.08
N ALA A 172 55.77 3.66 -25.13
CA ALA A 172 55.63 3.92 -23.69
C ALA A 172 56.51 5.08 -23.18
N GLN A 173 57.56 5.46 -23.91
CA GLN A 173 58.48 6.54 -23.56
C GLN A 173 58.06 7.88 -24.17
N ILE A 174 57.06 7.90 -25.05
CA ILE A 174 56.58 9.09 -25.76
C ILE A 174 55.35 9.64 -25.03
N ALA A 175 55.51 10.75 -24.33
CA ALA A 175 54.43 11.44 -23.66
C ALA A 175 53.69 12.37 -24.65
N LEU A 176 52.52 11.91 -25.09
CA LEU A 176 51.58 12.67 -25.93
C LEU A 176 50.51 13.39 -25.11
N THR A 177 50.42 13.12 -23.81
CA THR A 177 49.45 13.71 -22.88
C THR A 177 50.19 14.55 -21.83
N GLY A 178 49.55 15.63 -21.34
CA GLY A 178 50.15 16.55 -20.37
C GLY A 178 50.61 17.86 -21.00
N ARG A 179 51.85 17.89 -21.53
CA ARG A 179 52.52 19.13 -21.98
C ARG A 179 52.38 19.48 -23.47
N ARG A 180 51.97 18.54 -24.32
CA ARG A 180 51.75 18.76 -25.76
C ARG A 180 50.83 19.97 -25.99
N GLN A 181 51.15 20.80 -26.98
CA GLN A 181 50.44 22.06 -27.26
C GLN A 181 49.51 21.92 -28.47
N ASP A 182 48.25 21.53 -28.21
CA ASP A 182 47.20 21.43 -29.24
C ASP A 182 46.33 22.69 -29.30
N ALA A 183 45.76 23.00 -30.47
CA ALA A 183 45.03 24.25 -30.72
C ALA A 183 43.74 24.41 -29.91
N PHE A 184 42.99 23.33 -29.67
CA PHE A 184 41.78 23.37 -28.85
C PHE A 184 41.93 22.49 -27.61
N VAL A 185 41.93 23.14 -26.45
CA VAL A 185 41.87 22.49 -25.13
C VAL A 185 40.71 23.10 -24.34
N ILE A 186 39.63 22.33 -24.16
CA ILE A 186 38.50 22.72 -23.31
C ILE A 186 38.67 22.00 -21.98
N THR A 187 38.89 22.75 -20.90
CA THR A 187 39.00 22.21 -19.55
C THR A 187 37.96 22.90 -18.68
N SER A 188 36.95 22.17 -18.24
CA SER A 188 35.92 22.67 -17.31
C SER A 188 35.47 21.53 -16.37
N GLY A 189 35.84 21.62 -15.09
CA GLY A 189 35.56 20.57 -14.11
C GLY A 189 36.21 19.23 -14.50
N SER A 190 35.42 18.17 -14.60
CA SER A 190 35.86 16.84 -15.04
C SER A 190 35.93 16.66 -16.57
N VAL A 191 35.53 17.66 -17.35
CA VAL A 191 35.57 17.62 -18.80
C VAL A 191 36.91 18.18 -19.27
N THR A 192 37.77 17.30 -19.77
CA THR A 192 39.00 17.66 -20.48
C THR A 192 38.87 17.17 -21.91
N VAL A 193 38.70 18.11 -22.83
CA VAL A 193 38.69 17.84 -24.27
C VAL A 193 39.95 18.43 -24.86
N ARG A 194 40.76 17.58 -25.47
CA ARG A 194 41.94 17.95 -26.23
C ARG A 194 41.74 17.44 -27.65
N ALA A 195 41.61 18.36 -28.60
CA ALA A 195 41.37 17.99 -29.98
C ALA A 195 42.12 18.93 -30.92
N GLY A 196 42.65 18.38 -32.02
CA GLY A 196 43.31 19.18 -33.04
C GLY A 196 42.32 20.07 -33.81
N THR A 197 41.09 19.61 -34.05
CA THR A 197 40.11 20.34 -34.87
C THR A 197 38.94 20.86 -34.03
N ALA A 198 38.35 22.01 -34.43
CA ALA A 198 37.17 22.56 -33.79
C ALA A 198 35.98 21.56 -33.81
N LYS A 199 35.77 20.83 -34.91
CA LYS A 199 34.77 19.75 -34.98
C LYS A 199 35.10 18.62 -34.00
N GLY A 200 36.35 18.22 -33.89
CA GLY A 200 36.80 17.22 -32.92
C GLY A 200 36.58 17.69 -31.48
N ALA A 201 36.87 18.96 -31.19
CA ALA A 201 36.65 19.56 -29.87
C ALA A 201 35.17 19.63 -29.52
N ILE A 202 34.32 20.08 -30.46
CA ILE A 202 32.87 20.16 -30.25
C ILE A 202 32.24 18.77 -30.11
N THR A 203 32.58 17.82 -30.98
CA THR A 203 32.09 16.44 -30.85
C THR A 203 32.55 15.81 -29.54
N ALA A 204 33.81 15.98 -29.14
CA ALA A 204 34.33 15.45 -27.90
C ALA A 204 33.70 16.11 -26.67
N ALA A 205 33.45 17.43 -26.70
CA ALA A 205 32.72 18.15 -25.67
C ALA A 205 31.26 17.67 -25.57
N LEU A 206 30.58 17.51 -26.71
CA LEU A 206 29.22 16.98 -26.75
C LEU A 206 29.16 15.50 -26.37
N SER A 207 30.16 14.68 -26.67
CA SER A 207 30.20 13.27 -26.24
C SER A 207 30.60 13.11 -24.77
N SER A 208 31.37 14.07 -24.23
CA SER A 208 31.64 14.15 -22.79
C SER A 208 30.39 14.50 -21.98
N SER A 209 29.30 14.94 -22.65
CA SER A 209 27.99 15.18 -22.04
C SER A 209 27.20 13.89 -21.71
N ALA A 210 27.88 12.74 -21.58
CA ALA A 210 27.35 11.59 -20.85
C ALA A 210 27.02 11.91 -19.36
N ALA A 211 27.40 13.09 -18.89
CA ALA A 211 26.99 13.65 -17.60
C ALA A 211 26.23 14.97 -17.78
N MET A 212 24.94 14.93 -18.14
CA MET A 212 24.05 15.90 -17.51
C MET A 212 24.16 15.65 -16.01
N VAL A 213 24.90 16.51 -15.31
CA VAL A 213 25.19 16.36 -13.89
C VAL A 213 23.93 16.73 -13.13
N TYR A 214 23.40 15.76 -12.39
CA TYR A 214 22.42 16.03 -11.36
C TYR A 214 23.18 16.44 -10.11
N THR A 215 22.99 17.68 -9.65
CA THR A 215 23.74 18.29 -8.53
C THR A 215 23.37 17.75 -7.15
N GLY A 216 22.63 16.64 -7.10
CA GLY A 216 21.96 16.17 -5.91
C GLY A 216 20.65 16.93 -5.68
N GLY A 217 19.84 16.39 -4.78
CA GLY A 217 18.57 16.99 -4.36
C GLY A 217 18.33 16.73 -2.87
N PRO A 218 17.20 17.21 -2.32
CA PRO A 218 16.77 16.87 -0.97
C PRO A 218 16.75 15.35 -0.75
N ASN A 219 16.80 14.95 0.52
CA ASN A 219 16.68 13.54 0.88
C ASN A 219 15.39 12.94 0.29
N TRP A 220 15.46 11.68 -0.12
CA TRP A 220 14.27 10.87 -0.37
C TRP A 220 13.42 10.77 0.90
N ALA A 221 12.15 10.39 0.77
CA ALA A 221 11.23 10.26 1.90
C ALA A 221 11.70 9.25 2.98
N ASP A 222 12.65 8.37 2.66
CA ASP A 222 13.29 7.43 3.58
C ASP A 222 14.54 8.01 4.27
N ASN A 223 14.77 9.32 4.14
CA ASN A 223 15.95 10.05 4.60
C ASN A 223 17.28 9.68 3.90
N THR A 224 17.27 8.86 2.86
CA THR A 224 18.48 8.65 2.06
C THR A 224 18.79 9.90 1.24
N THR A 225 20.03 10.39 1.33
CA THR A 225 20.47 11.54 0.54
C THR A 225 20.42 11.20 -0.95
N ASN A 226 19.97 12.15 -1.78
CA ASN A 226 20.05 12.00 -3.23
C ASN A 226 21.42 12.49 -3.73
N PRO A 227 22.38 11.59 -4.03
CA PRO A 227 23.78 11.98 -4.26
C PRO A 227 23.95 12.70 -5.59
N ALA A 228 24.93 13.57 -5.69
CA ALA A 228 25.33 14.13 -6.97
C ALA A 228 25.88 13.00 -7.88
N THR A 229 25.32 12.85 -9.07
CA THR A 229 25.70 11.82 -10.07
C THR A 229 25.18 12.23 -11.45
N THR A 230 25.30 11.37 -12.47
CA THR A 230 24.74 11.62 -13.80
C THR A 230 23.21 11.46 -13.78
N VAL A 231 22.48 12.17 -14.65
CA VAL A 231 21.03 11.95 -14.82
C VAL A 231 20.72 10.47 -15.12
N GLY A 232 21.54 9.81 -15.93
CA GLY A 232 21.42 8.36 -16.17
C GLY A 232 21.62 7.52 -14.90
N GLY A 233 22.63 7.86 -14.07
CA GLY A 233 22.85 7.23 -12.77
C GLY A 233 21.68 7.44 -11.80
N GLN A 234 21.07 8.63 -11.82
CA GLN A 234 19.87 8.92 -11.03
C GLN A 234 18.66 8.12 -11.49
N LEU A 235 18.40 8.04 -12.80
CA LEU A 235 17.30 7.24 -13.33
C LEU A 235 17.48 5.76 -12.98
N THR A 236 18.70 5.23 -13.08
CA THR A 236 19.02 3.86 -12.66
C THR A 236 18.78 3.66 -11.16
N LYS A 237 19.21 4.60 -10.31
CA LYS A 237 18.92 4.55 -8.87
C LYS A 237 17.42 4.55 -8.59
N ILE A 238 16.66 5.47 -9.21
CA ILE A 238 15.19 5.53 -9.09
C ILE A 238 14.57 4.19 -9.46
N ILE A 239 14.93 3.62 -10.61
CA ILE A 239 14.40 2.33 -11.07
C ILE A 239 14.78 1.21 -10.09
N THR A 240 16.00 1.21 -9.56
CA THR A 240 16.50 0.20 -8.62
C THR A 240 15.78 0.29 -7.27
N ASP A 241 15.61 1.50 -6.74
CA ASP A 241 14.89 1.75 -5.48
C ASP A 241 13.41 1.38 -5.61
N LEU A 242 12.77 1.69 -6.76
CA LEU A 242 11.39 1.28 -7.04
C LEU A 242 11.25 -0.25 -7.19
N ALA A 243 12.22 -0.91 -7.82
CA ALA A 243 12.21 -2.36 -8.07
C ALA A 243 12.66 -3.20 -6.87
N SER A 244 13.13 -2.57 -5.78
CA SER A 244 13.47 -3.29 -4.55
C SER A 244 12.27 -4.09 -4.04
N VAL A 245 12.51 -5.19 -3.33
CA VAL A 245 11.46 -6.02 -2.69
C VAL A 245 11.58 -6.04 -1.16
N THR A 246 12.44 -5.18 -0.62
CA THR A 246 12.58 -4.99 0.84
C THR A 246 11.73 -3.81 1.32
N ALA A 247 11.65 -3.63 2.64
CA ALA A 247 11.06 -2.45 3.26
C ALA A 247 11.50 -1.17 2.53
N ASN A 248 10.55 -0.27 2.27
CA ASN A 248 10.69 0.98 1.52
C ASN A 248 10.67 0.86 -0.02
N SER A 249 10.39 -0.32 -0.57
CA SER A 249 10.20 -0.52 -2.01
C SER A 249 9.02 0.28 -2.58
N GLY A 250 8.97 0.41 -3.92
CA GLY A 250 7.77 0.91 -4.61
C GLY A 250 6.53 0.05 -4.27
N ALA A 251 6.74 -1.27 -4.13
CA ALA A 251 5.71 -2.23 -3.75
C ALA A 251 5.20 -2.04 -2.31
N ASP A 252 6.09 -1.76 -1.36
CA ASP A 252 5.75 -1.42 0.03
C ASP A 252 4.88 -0.15 0.08
N LYS A 253 5.30 0.90 -0.62
CA LYS A 253 4.62 2.21 -0.63
C LYS A 253 3.20 2.16 -1.21
N ILE A 254 2.94 1.28 -2.17
CA ILE A 254 1.60 1.07 -2.73
C ILE A 254 0.85 -0.09 -2.06
N GLY A 255 1.42 -0.65 -0.99
CA GLY A 255 0.81 -1.72 -0.21
C GLY A 255 0.60 -3.00 -0.99
N CYS A 256 1.52 -3.36 -1.88
CA CYS A 256 1.49 -4.58 -2.68
C CYS A 256 2.62 -5.58 -2.33
N GLU A 257 3.54 -5.20 -1.43
CA GLU A 257 4.51 -6.13 -0.83
C GLU A 257 3.84 -7.20 0.03
N ALA A 258 4.50 -8.35 0.23
CA ALA A 258 3.95 -9.41 1.07
C ALA A 258 3.81 -8.96 2.54
N GLN A 259 2.59 -8.97 3.08
CA GLN A 259 2.31 -8.67 4.48
C GLN A 259 1.90 -9.94 5.20
N ASN A 260 2.75 -10.41 6.12
CA ASN A 260 2.46 -11.51 7.01
C ASN A 260 2.09 -10.94 8.39
N SER A 261 0.81 -10.59 8.57
CA SER A 261 0.31 -10.29 9.92
C SER A 261 0.04 -11.60 10.66
N THR A 262 0.81 -11.85 11.72
CA THR A 262 0.59 -12.98 12.65
C THR A 262 -0.71 -12.80 13.47
N ALA A 263 -1.30 -11.59 13.49
CA ALA A 263 -2.52 -11.26 14.20
C ALA A 263 -3.67 -11.03 13.20
N GLY A 264 -4.49 -12.06 12.96
CA GLY A 264 -5.70 -11.95 12.13
C GLY A 264 -5.85 -13.01 11.02
N GLY A 265 -4.85 -13.88 10.82
CA GLY A 265 -4.96 -15.05 9.93
C GLY A 265 -5.02 -14.76 8.43
N ILE A 266 -4.96 -13.49 8.01
CA ILE A 266 -4.91 -13.11 6.60
C ILE A 266 -3.44 -12.94 6.21
N SER A 267 -2.91 -13.91 5.46
CA SER A 267 -1.63 -13.78 4.77
C SER A 267 -1.86 -13.07 3.44
N LEU A 268 -1.16 -11.95 3.21
CA LEU A 268 -1.22 -11.19 1.98
C LEU A 268 0.12 -11.37 1.22
N PRO A 269 0.28 -12.37 0.34
CA PRO A 269 1.43 -12.47 -0.55
C PRO A 269 1.64 -11.22 -1.41
N ALA A 270 2.87 -11.09 -1.93
CA ALA A 270 3.18 -10.05 -2.92
C ALA A 270 2.36 -10.27 -4.19
N GLU A 271 1.59 -9.27 -4.58
CA GLU A 271 0.56 -9.39 -5.62
C GLU A 271 0.12 -8.01 -6.14
N THR A 272 -0.80 -7.93 -7.10
CA THR A 272 -1.33 -6.64 -7.54
C THR A 272 -2.30 -6.04 -6.50
N LEU A 273 -2.41 -4.71 -6.44
CA LEU A 273 -3.37 -4.03 -5.58
C LEU A 273 -4.81 -4.51 -5.83
N THR A 274 -5.16 -4.80 -7.08
CA THR A 274 -6.49 -5.33 -7.44
C THR A 274 -6.72 -6.71 -6.84
N THR A 275 -5.74 -7.61 -6.95
CA THR A 275 -5.81 -8.96 -6.34
C THR A 275 -5.90 -8.89 -4.83
N ARG A 276 -5.17 -7.96 -4.21
CA ARG A 276 -5.19 -7.74 -2.76
C ARG A 276 -6.52 -7.20 -2.27
N ILE A 277 -7.06 -6.17 -2.93
CA ILE A 277 -8.39 -5.63 -2.61
C ILE A 277 -9.45 -6.71 -2.76
N GLN A 278 -9.36 -7.54 -3.80
CA GLN A 278 -10.27 -8.68 -3.96
C GLN A 278 -10.13 -9.67 -2.79
N ARG A 279 -8.90 -10.04 -2.38
CA ARG A 279 -8.71 -10.93 -1.22
C ARG A 279 -9.21 -10.32 0.07
N LEU A 280 -8.99 -9.03 0.30
CA LEU A 280 -9.51 -8.34 1.48
C LEU A 280 -11.03 -8.23 1.45
N LEU A 281 -11.64 -8.03 0.28
CA LEU A 281 -13.08 -8.08 0.12
C LEU A 281 -13.63 -9.48 0.44
N ASP A 282 -12.96 -10.51 -0.05
CA ASP A 282 -13.31 -11.92 0.24
C ASP A 282 -13.11 -12.25 1.73
N ALA A 283 -12.08 -11.70 2.37
CA ALA A 283 -11.76 -11.93 3.78
C ALA A 283 -12.62 -11.10 4.75
N ASN A 284 -13.00 -9.87 4.40
CA ASN A 284 -13.83 -8.97 5.21
C ASN A 284 -15.33 -9.32 5.14
N ILE A 285 -15.69 -10.32 4.32
CA ILE A 285 -16.96 -11.03 4.41
C ILE A 285 -16.93 -12.06 5.58
N GLY A 286 -15.76 -12.43 6.10
CA GLY A 286 -15.58 -13.33 7.24
C GLY A 286 -15.71 -12.62 8.59
N VAL A 287 -16.92 -12.50 9.13
CA VAL A 287 -17.10 -12.06 10.53
C VAL A 287 -16.56 -13.18 11.45
N PRO A 288 -15.77 -12.87 12.49
CA PRO A 288 -15.23 -13.88 13.39
C PRO A 288 -16.35 -14.74 14.00
N ALA A 289 -16.02 -16.00 14.33
CA ALA A 289 -16.96 -16.93 14.94
C ALA A 289 -17.63 -16.26 16.15
N LYS A 290 -18.95 -16.12 16.09
CA LYS A 290 -19.73 -15.50 17.15
C LYS A 290 -20.47 -16.60 17.90
N THR A 291 -20.22 -16.68 19.20
CA THR A 291 -21.04 -17.52 20.07
C THR A 291 -22.41 -16.85 20.17
N TRP A 292 -23.42 -17.52 19.61
CA TRP A 292 -24.81 -17.12 19.76
C TRP A 292 -25.30 -17.58 21.14
N SER A 293 -26.23 -16.85 21.73
CA SER A 293 -26.78 -17.07 23.08
C SER A 293 -27.67 -18.33 23.21
N VAL A 294 -27.68 -19.21 22.20
CA VAL A 294 -28.29 -20.53 22.28
C VAL A 294 -27.23 -21.49 22.82
N PRO A 295 -27.44 -22.11 23.99
CA PRO A 295 -26.46 -22.99 24.61
C PRO A 295 -25.96 -24.06 23.63
N GLY A 296 -24.63 -24.15 23.46
CA GLY A 296 -23.99 -25.23 22.68
C GLY A 296 -23.97 -25.06 21.16
N LYS A 297 -24.42 -23.94 20.59
CA LYS A 297 -24.34 -23.66 19.15
C LYS A 297 -23.37 -22.52 18.85
N ALA A 298 -22.37 -22.80 18.02
CA ALA A 298 -21.39 -21.82 17.55
C ALA A 298 -21.59 -21.56 16.06
N ILE A 299 -21.66 -20.29 15.66
CA ILE A 299 -21.62 -19.91 14.26
C ILE A 299 -20.14 -19.94 13.84
N ALA A 300 -19.80 -20.80 12.88
CA ALA A 300 -18.43 -20.94 12.42
C ALA A 300 -17.92 -19.65 11.78
N ALA A 301 -16.62 -19.39 11.89
CA ALA A 301 -16.00 -18.27 11.16
C ALA A 301 -16.16 -18.52 9.65
N SER A 302 -16.98 -17.70 8.99
CA SER A 302 -17.34 -17.86 7.58
C SER A 302 -17.89 -16.54 7.04
N GLY A 303 -18.19 -16.52 5.74
CA GLY A 303 -18.79 -15.37 5.08
C GLY A 303 -20.15 -14.99 5.68
N ILE A 304 -20.50 -13.70 5.69
CA ILE A 304 -21.76 -13.19 6.27
C ILE A 304 -23.01 -13.92 5.76
N ASN A 305 -23.05 -14.29 4.47
CA ASN A 305 -24.16 -15.05 3.89
C ASN A 305 -24.21 -16.49 4.41
N THR A 306 -23.06 -17.12 4.61
CA THR A 306 -22.96 -18.47 5.21
C THR A 306 -23.34 -18.45 6.68
N GLN A 307 -22.88 -17.45 7.43
CA GLN A 307 -23.24 -17.28 8.83
C GLN A 307 -24.71 -16.92 9.02
N LEU A 308 -25.29 -16.10 8.14
CA LEU A 308 -26.73 -15.85 8.12
C LEU A 308 -27.51 -17.12 7.75
N GLY A 309 -27.01 -17.90 6.79
CA GLY A 309 -27.57 -19.22 6.46
C GLY A 309 -27.50 -20.20 7.64
N GLN A 310 -26.38 -20.24 8.36
CA GLN A 310 -26.21 -21.03 9.58
C GLN A 310 -27.16 -20.55 10.68
N LEU A 311 -27.28 -19.23 10.89
CA LEU A 311 -28.21 -18.66 11.86
C LEU A 311 -29.66 -19.02 11.53
N VAL A 312 -30.07 -18.89 10.26
CA VAL A 312 -31.41 -19.26 9.80
C VAL A 312 -31.62 -20.77 9.98
N THR A 313 -30.62 -21.58 9.66
CA THR A 313 -30.67 -23.04 9.82
C THR A 313 -30.79 -23.43 11.30
N ASP A 314 -29.96 -22.86 12.17
CA ASP A 314 -29.98 -23.09 13.62
C ASP A 314 -31.30 -22.63 14.27
N LEU A 315 -31.86 -21.51 13.79
CA LEU A 315 -33.20 -21.06 14.20
C LEU A 315 -34.31 -22.00 13.68
N SER A 316 -34.11 -22.67 12.54
CA SER A 316 -35.11 -23.55 11.93
C SER A 316 -35.11 -25.00 12.45
N LEU A 317 -34.00 -25.49 12.99
CA LEU A 317 -33.81 -26.89 13.42
C LEU A 317 -34.17 -27.16 14.89
N GLN A 318 -34.93 -26.29 15.56
CA GLN A 318 -35.12 -26.33 17.01
C GLN A 318 -35.92 -27.56 17.50
N THR A 319 -35.37 -28.29 18.47
CA THR A 319 -36.09 -29.26 19.32
C THR A 319 -36.32 -28.68 20.72
N ALA A 320 -37.28 -29.25 21.46
CA ALA A 320 -37.96 -28.68 22.63
C ALA A 320 -37.09 -28.25 23.85
N SER A 321 -35.76 -28.41 23.81
CA SER A 321 -34.88 -28.06 24.93
C SER A 321 -34.08 -26.76 24.75
N ASP A 322 -34.06 -26.18 23.54
CA ASP A 322 -33.21 -25.03 23.19
C ASP A 322 -33.95 -23.93 22.37
N ASP A 323 -35.27 -23.85 22.48
CA ASP A 323 -36.05 -22.88 21.69
C ASP A 323 -36.03 -21.46 22.28
N GLY A 324 -36.05 -20.46 21.39
CA GLY A 324 -36.24 -19.06 21.78
C GLY A 324 -37.59 -18.83 22.49
N ALA A 325 -38.55 -19.75 22.30
CA ALA A 325 -39.87 -19.70 22.91
C ALA A 325 -39.82 -19.79 24.44
N ARG A 326 -38.89 -20.54 25.04
CA ARG A 326 -38.63 -20.53 26.49
C ARG A 326 -38.22 -19.14 27.02
N LEU A 327 -37.36 -18.43 26.27
CA LEU A 327 -36.82 -17.13 26.70
C LEU A 327 -37.86 -16.00 26.62
N ILE A 328 -38.80 -16.08 25.67
CA ILE A 328 -39.89 -15.11 25.52
C ILE A 328 -41.21 -15.59 26.16
N GLY A 329 -41.19 -16.71 26.90
CA GLY A 329 -42.36 -17.22 27.63
C GLY A 329 -43.50 -17.75 26.75
N ALA A 330 -43.21 -18.16 25.51
CA ALA A 330 -44.15 -18.72 24.53
C ALA A 330 -44.26 -20.26 24.60
N GLN A 331 -43.57 -20.90 25.55
CA GLN A 331 -43.58 -22.34 25.76
C GLN A 331 -44.89 -22.80 26.42
N ALA A 332 -45.34 -24.03 26.11
CA ALA A 332 -46.50 -24.62 26.76
C ALA A 332 -46.30 -24.69 28.29
N VAL A 333 -47.32 -24.31 29.05
CA VAL A 333 -47.33 -24.37 30.53
C VAL A 333 -48.29 -25.47 30.94
N SER A 334 -47.77 -26.64 31.27
CA SER A 334 -48.58 -27.77 31.72
C SER A 334 -48.85 -27.70 33.22
N GLN A 335 -50.10 -27.40 33.60
CA GLN A 335 -50.56 -27.42 35.00
C GLN A 335 -52.01 -27.92 35.09
N THR A 336 -52.40 -28.36 36.29
CA THR A 336 -53.79 -28.71 36.64
C THR A 336 -54.34 -27.60 37.54
N PRO A 337 -55.55 -27.05 37.31
CA PRO A 337 -56.61 -27.53 36.41
C PRO A 337 -56.58 -26.97 34.97
N THR A 338 -55.65 -26.10 34.61
CA THR A 338 -55.57 -25.51 33.25
C THR A 338 -54.15 -25.54 32.73
N SER A 339 -53.94 -26.22 31.60
CA SER A 339 -52.71 -26.16 30.81
C SER A 339 -52.85 -25.13 29.70
N LEU A 340 -51.74 -24.44 29.39
CA LEU A 340 -51.63 -23.51 28.25
C LEU A 340 -50.82 -24.18 27.15
N GLY A 341 -51.35 -24.16 25.92
CA GLY A 341 -50.68 -24.72 24.75
C GLY A 341 -49.44 -23.91 24.36
N GLN A 342 -48.54 -24.48 23.55
CA GLN A 342 -47.44 -23.71 22.96
C GLN A 342 -48.01 -22.73 21.93
N GLY A 343 -47.54 -21.49 21.93
CA GLY A 343 -48.00 -20.48 20.97
C GLY A 343 -47.47 -19.10 21.29
N SER A 344 -48.00 -18.08 20.62
CA SER A 344 -47.67 -16.69 20.96
C SER A 344 -48.16 -16.32 22.37
N ILE A 345 -47.54 -15.32 22.99
CA ILE A 345 -48.02 -14.74 24.27
C ILE A 345 -49.50 -14.35 24.16
N ARG A 346 -49.94 -13.86 22.98
CA ARG A 346 -51.33 -13.48 22.73
C ARG A 346 -52.28 -14.67 22.77
N SER A 347 -51.92 -15.80 22.17
CA SER A 347 -52.76 -17.00 22.17
C SER A 347 -52.87 -17.60 23.57
N GLN A 348 -51.76 -17.67 24.30
CA GLN A 348 -51.75 -18.19 25.68
C GLN A 348 -52.52 -17.29 26.66
N LEU A 349 -52.44 -15.96 26.52
CA LEU A 349 -53.25 -15.02 27.30
C LEU A 349 -54.74 -15.20 27.02
N THR A 350 -55.11 -15.49 25.78
CA THR A 350 -56.49 -15.77 25.39
C THR A 350 -57.01 -17.07 26.03
N GLU A 351 -56.19 -18.12 26.05
CA GLU A 351 -56.50 -19.39 26.74
C GLU A 351 -56.68 -19.19 28.25
N LEU A 352 -55.78 -18.46 28.90
CA LEU A 352 -55.85 -18.17 30.33
C LEU A 352 -57.12 -17.38 30.69
N LEU A 353 -57.42 -16.32 29.94
CA LEU A 353 -58.60 -15.49 30.20
C LEU A 353 -59.89 -16.29 30.04
N THR A 354 -59.93 -17.19 29.05
CA THR A 354 -61.06 -18.12 28.85
C THR A 354 -61.27 -19.02 30.07
N ALA A 355 -60.19 -19.59 30.62
CA ALA A 355 -60.25 -20.44 31.81
C ALA A 355 -60.67 -19.68 33.07
N VAL A 356 -60.18 -18.45 33.28
CA VAL A 356 -60.55 -17.60 34.43
C VAL A 356 -62.04 -17.26 34.39
N ASN A 357 -62.56 -16.88 33.21
CA ASN A 357 -63.97 -16.52 33.05
C ASN A 357 -64.90 -17.72 33.31
N ALA A 358 -64.52 -18.92 32.88
CA ALA A 358 -65.29 -20.13 33.15
C ALA A 358 -65.43 -20.41 34.67
N ARG A 359 -64.39 -20.13 35.46
CA ARG A 359 -64.41 -20.35 36.92
C ARG A 359 -65.28 -19.34 37.68
N ALA A 360 -65.37 -18.10 37.21
CA ALA A 360 -66.20 -17.07 37.84
C ALA A 360 -67.70 -17.43 37.82
N LEU A 361 -68.17 -18.07 36.75
CA LEU A 361 -69.57 -18.50 36.59
C LEU A 361 -69.99 -19.59 37.59
N LEU A 362 -69.06 -20.46 38.01
CA LEU A 362 -69.34 -21.55 38.96
C LEU A 362 -69.69 -21.05 40.37
N ASN A 363 -69.21 -19.86 40.76
CA ASN A 363 -69.37 -19.36 42.13
C ASN A 363 -70.76 -18.77 42.41
N VAL A 364 -71.50 -18.37 41.37
CA VAL A 364 -72.84 -17.79 41.50
C VAL A 364 -73.92 -18.87 41.73
N GLY A 365 -73.70 -20.09 41.22
CA GLY A 365 -74.66 -21.20 41.34
C GLY A 365 -74.63 -21.97 42.67
N ALA A 366 -73.68 -21.73 43.58
CA ALA A 366 -73.47 -22.55 44.78
C ALA A 366 -74.42 -22.26 45.96
N ARG A 367 -75.39 -21.33 45.84
CA ARG A 367 -76.23 -20.84 46.96
C ARG A 367 -77.75 -21.09 46.75
N ALA A 368 -78.17 -22.31 46.43
CA ALA A 368 -79.59 -22.65 46.27
C ALA A 368 -80.29 -22.90 47.63
N TRP A 369 -81.50 -22.36 47.83
CA TRP A 369 -82.32 -22.51 49.05
C TRP A 369 -83.82 -22.37 48.75
N ALA A 370 -84.68 -22.94 49.60
CA ALA A 370 -86.14 -22.78 49.53
C ALA A 370 -86.75 -22.65 50.94
N LEU A 371 -87.79 -21.81 51.08
CA LEU A 371 -88.55 -21.60 52.31
C LEU A 371 -90.00 -22.07 52.11
N VAL A 372 -90.48 -22.97 52.97
CA VAL A 372 -91.84 -23.55 52.93
C VAL A 372 -92.54 -23.20 54.24
N GLU A 373 -93.77 -22.67 54.16
CA GLU A 373 -94.58 -22.30 55.33
C GLU A 373 -95.86 -23.15 55.37
N LEU A 374 -96.31 -23.49 56.58
CA LEU A 374 -97.52 -24.28 56.86
C LEU A 374 -98.62 -23.32 57.33
N ASP A 375 -99.80 -23.33 56.72
CA ASP A 375 -100.94 -22.62 57.30
C ASP A 375 -101.67 -23.50 58.35
N GLY A 376 -102.38 -22.85 59.27
CA GLY A 376 -103.10 -23.49 60.38
C GLY A 376 -104.25 -24.41 59.97
N ALA A 377 -104.51 -24.58 58.67
CA ALA A 377 -105.46 -25.53 58.10
C ALA A 377 -104.75 -26.74 57.45
N GLY A 378 -103.43 -26.85 57.57
CA GLY A 378 -102.64 -27.95 57.01
C GLY A 378 -102.32 -27.80 55.51
N ASN A 379 -102.67 -26.68 54.88
CA ASN A 379 -102.24 -26.39 53.51
C ASN A 379 -100.81 -25.80 53.54
N ARG A 380 -100.00 -26.18 52.55
CA ARG A 380 -98.57 -25.83 52.48
C ARG A 380 -98.27 -25.04 51.23
N THR A 381 -97.74 -23.83 51.38
CA THR A 381 -97.36 -22.95 50.26
C THR A 381 -95.86 -22.66 50.30
N ILE A 382 -95.17 -22.79 49.17
CA ILE A 382 -93.75 -22.39 49.04
C ILE A 382 -93.73 -20.88 48.77
N LEU A 383 -93.20 -20.09 49.71
CA LEU A 383 -93.16 -18.63 49.56
C LEU A 383 -91.99 -18.18 48.69
N LYS A 384 -90.84 -18.86 48.72
CA LYS A 384 -89.64 -18.51 47.94
C LYS A 384 -88.76 -19.72 47.64
N ASN A 385 -88.22 -19.77 46.43
CA ASN A 385 -87.30 -20.81 45.97
C ASN A 385 -86.33 -20.26 44.93
N VAL A 386 -85.04 -20.60 45.04
CA VAL A 386 -84.02 -20.39 44.02
C VAL A 386 -83.40 -21.75 43.65
N GLY A 387 -83.71 -22.27 42.46
CA GLY A 387 -83.06 -23.45 41.86
C GLY A 387 -83.81 -24.79 41.94
N PHE A 388 -85.05 -24.82 42.47
CA PHE A 388 -85.95 -25.99 42.37
C PHE A 388 -87.19 -25.67 41.51
N SER A 389 -87.82 -26.69 40.89
CA SER A 389 -89.10 -26.53 40.21
C SER A 389 -90.27 -26.30 41.20
N THR A 390 -91.39 -25.74 40.73
CA THR A 390 -92.60 -25.51 41.53
C THR A 390 -93.15 -26.85 42.05
N ILE A 391 -93.36 -26.97 43.37
CA ILE A 391 -93.89 -28.18 44.02
C ILE A 391 -95.32 -27.91 44.46
N THR A 392 -96.28 -28.72 43.98
CA THR A 392 -97.68 -28.70 44.42
C THR A 392 -97.96 -29.92 45.28
N ILE A 393 -98.59 -29.75 46.44
CA ILE A 393 -98.95 -30.84 47.36
C ILE A 393 -100.48 -30.92 47.45
N THR A 394 -101.05 -32.09 47.21
CA THR A 394 -102.49 -32.35 47.37
C THR A 394 -102.79 -32.83 48.80
N PRO A 395 -103.93 -32.44 49.43
CA PRO A 395 -104.32 -32.94 50.74
C PRO A 395 -104.36 -34.48 50.79
N GLY A 396 -103.73 -35.08 51.80
CA GLY A 396 -103.66 -36.53 52.01
C GLY A 396 -102.39 -37.23 51.49
N GLN A 397 -101.48 -36.55 50.79
CA GLN A 397 -100.18 -37.14 50.40
C GLN A 397 -99.18 -37.17 51.58
N GLN A 398 -98.62 -38.36 51.84
CA GLN A 398 -97.63 -38.60 52.91
C GLN A 398 -96.16 -38.36 52.50
N TYR A 399 -95.90 -37.99 51.24
CA TYR A 399 -94.56 -37.67 50.74
C TYR A 399 -94.60 -36.64 49.61
N VAL A 400 -93.49 -35.95 49.41
CA VAL A 400 -93.30 -34.95 48.34
C VAL A 400 -91.96 -35.20 47.66
N THR A 401 -91.95 -35.16 46.32
CA THR A 401 -90.72 -35.28 45.53
C THR A 401 -90.36 -33.92 44.95
N ALA A 402 -89.14 -33.46 45.22
CA ALA A 402 -88.57 -32.24 44.63
C ALA A 402 -87.44 -32.63 43.67
N THR A 403 -87.42 -32.02 42.48
CA THR A 403 -86.37 -32.23 41.48
C THR A 403 -85.61 -30.92 41.27
N LEU A 404 -84.27 -30.98 41.29
CA LEU A 404 -83.46 -29.81 40.96
C LEU A 404 -83.64 -29.46 39.48
N THR A 405 -83.75 -28.16 39.16
CA THR A 405 -83.90 -27.70 37.77
C THR A 405 -82.63 -27.91 36.93
N THR A 406 -81.52 -28.30 37.55
CA THR A 406 -80.26 -28.61 36.86
C THR A 406 -79.49 -29.65 37.68
N ALA A 407 -79.18 -30.78 37.06
CA ALA A 407 -78.42 -31.87 37.69
C ALA A 407 -77.02 -31.37 38.08
N ARG A 408 -76.57 -31.74 39.28
CA ARG A 408 -75.21 -31.42 39.78
C ARG A 408 -74.40 -32.70 39.85
N ALA A 409 -73.09 -32.62 39.66
CA ALA A 409 -72.15 -33.70 39.89
C ALA A 409 -71.32 -33.36 41.13
N ASP A 410 -71.80 -33.72 42.32
CA ASP A 410 -70.99 -33.59 43.55
C ASP A 410 -71.40 -34.67 44.56
N ALA A 411 -70.45 -35.53 44.92
CA ALA A 411 -70.70 -36.88 45.47
C ALA A 411 -70.69 -36.99 47.02
N ASN A 412 -70.85 -35.89 47.75
CA ASN A 412 -70.72 -35.89 49.21
C ASN A 412 -72.05 -35.57 49.91
N TYR A 413 -72.69 -36.60 50.48
CA TYR A 413 -73.94 -36.54 51.24
C TYR A 413 -73.69 -36.35 52.75
N GLY A 414 -74.41 -35.40 53.35
CA GLY A 414 -74.55 -35.27 54.79
C GLY A 414 -75.74 -34.38 55.12
N ALA A 415 -76.75 -34.92 55.82
CA ALA A 415 -77.85 -34.14 56.36
C ALA A 415 -77.56 -33.84 57.83
N THR A 416 -77.42 -32.55 58.19
CA THR A 416 -77.32 -32.11 59.57
C THR A 416 -78.69 -31.53 59.96
N ALA A 417 -79.36 -32.15 60.94
CA ALA A 417 -80.59 -31.63 61.51
C ALA A 417 -80.23 -30.75 62.71
N ASP A 418 -80.60 -29.47 62.66
CA ASP A 418 -80.46 -28.53 63.77
C ASP A 418 -81.76 -28.51 64.60
N ASP A 419 -81.60 -28.51 65.92
CA ASP A 419 -82.62 -28.78 66.94
C ASP A 419 -83.83 -27.82 66.90
N ALA A 420 -85.03 -28.38 67.06
CA ALA A 420 -86.31 -27.70 66.85
C ALA A 420 -86.73 -26.87 68.07
N THR A 421 -86.50 -25.56 68.04
CA THR A 421 -87.02 -24.63 69.04
C THR A 421 -88.52 -24.39 68.83
N GLN A 422 -89.35 -24.70 69.84
CA GLN A 422 -90.79 -24.38 69.85
C GLN A 422 -91.00 -22.88 70.07
N ASN A 423 -91.81 -22.22 69.21
CA ASN A 423 -92.34 -20.90 69.51
C ASN A 423 -93.71 -21.02 70.22
N ALA A 424 -94.10 -20.00 70.97
CA ALA A 424 -95.25 -19.92 71.89
C ALA A 424 -96.64 -20.21 71.28
N THR A 425 -96.71 -20.43 69.97
CA THR A 425 -97.91 -20.80 69.21
C THR A 425 -97.97 -22.29 68.84
N GLY A 426 -97.05 -23.12 69.34
CA GLY A 426 -97.10 -24.58 69.17
C GLY A 426 -96.52 -25.10 67.86
N PHE A 427 -95.96 -24.24 67.00
CA PHE A 427 -95.33 -24.64 65.74
C PHE A 427 -93.86 -25.05 65.95
N ARG A 428 -93.46 -26.21 65.40
CA ARG A 428 -92.05 -26.65 65.33
C ARG A 428 -91.52 -26.45 63.91
N HIS A 429 -90.42 -25.71 63.77
CA HIS A 429 -89.73 -25.50 62.48
C HIS A 429 -88.56 -26.48 62.37
N ALA A 430 -88.52 -27.29 61.31
CA ALA A 430 -87.34 -28.11 60.99
C ALA A 430 -86.54 -27.44 59.86
N ARG A 431 -85.28 -27.09 60.13
CA ARG A 431 -84.34 -26.62 59.10
C ARG A 431 -83.52 -27.80 58.63
N CYS A 432 -83.55 -28.09 57.34
CA CYS A 432 -82.73 -29.12 56.73
C CYS A 432 -82.01 -28.52 55.50
N SER A 433 -80.71 -28.78 55.39
CA SER A 433 -79.89 -28.42 54.23
C SER A 433 -79.54 -29.69 53.48
N PHE A 434 -79.71 -29.68 52.16
CA PHE A 434 -79.46 -30.85 51.31
C PHE A 434 -78.46 -30.51 50.22
N ARG A 435 -77.55 -31.45 49.97
CA ARG A 435 -76.63 -31.44 48.85
C ARG A 435 -76.90 -32.72 48.06
N THR A 436 -77.79 -32.64 47.07
CA THR A 436 -78.15 -33.79 46.23
C THR A 436 -78.03 -33.42 44.76
N THR A 437 -77.79 -34.43 43.93
CA THR A 437 -77.49 -34.29 42.50
C THR A 437 -78.74 -34.41 41.61
N SER A 438 -79.84 -34.98 42.12
CA SER A 438 -80.98 -35.39 41.31
C SER A 438 -82.34 -35.16 42.01
N SER A 439 -82.68 -35.86 43.10
CA SER A 439 -83.97 -35.74 43.81
C SER A 439 -83.86 -36.09 45.30
N PHE A 440 -84.80 -35.64 46.14
CA PHE A 440 -84.95 -36.13 47.52
C PHE A 440 -86.43 -36.22 47.93
N ARG A 441 -86.77 -37.12 48.88
CA ARG A 441 -88.09 -37.18 49.52
C ARG A 441 -87.98 -36.93 51.02
N VAL A 442 -88.90 -36.12 51.53
CA VAL A 442 -89.05 -35.85 52.97
C VAL A 442 -90.32 -36.54 53.45
N PHE A 443 -90.23 -37.38 54.49
CA PHE A 443 -91.37 -38.01 55.14
C PHE A 443 -91.61 -37.36 56.50
N TRP A 444 -92.85 -36.95 56.79
CA TRP A 444 -93.28 -36.51 58.13
C TRP A 444 -94.39 -37.42 58.65
N TYR A 445 -94.37 -37.75 59.93
CA TYR A 445 -95.43 -38.50 60.62
C TYR A 445 -96.28 -37.54 61.46
N ASP A 446 -97.60 -37.57 61.28
CA ASP A 446 -98.56 -36.73 62.01
C ASP A 446 -99.23 -37.53 63.16
N THR A 447 -99.28 -36.94 64.35
CA THR A 447 -99.62 -37.55 65.65
C THR A 447 -101.12 -37.78 65.90
N ALA A 448 -101.99 -37.71 64.88
CA ALA A 448 -103.44 -37.80 65.07
C ALA A 448 -104.03 -39.23 65.18
N HIS A 449 -103.23 -40.27 65.49
CA HIS A 449 -103.69 -41.67 65.68
C HIS A 449 -103.02 -42.34 66.90
N ALA A 450 -103.23 -41.80 68.11
CA ALA A 450 -102.83 -42.43 69.36
C ALA A 450 -103.94 -43.36 69.90
N ALA A 451 -103.97 -44.61 69.44
CA ALA A 451 -104.78 -45.67 70.06
C ALA A 451 -104.01 -46.98 70.32
N LEU A 452 -102.69 -47.00 70.08
CA LEU A 452 -101.84 -48.16 70.31
C LEU A 452 -100.58 -47.70 71.07
N ASP A 453 -100.56 -48.02 72.36
CA ASP A 453 -99.44 -47.93 73.30
C ASP A 453 -99.05 -46.53 73.85
N PRO A 454 -99.36 -46.24 75.14
CA PRO A 454 -99.07 -44.96 75.80
C PRO A 454 -97.59 -44.65 76.07
N ASN A 455 -96.66 -45.54 75.71
CA ASN A 455 -95.23 -45.38 76.05
C ASN A 455 -94.33 -44.97 74.87
N SER A 456 -94.87 -44.47 73.75
CA SER A 456 -94.06 -43.96 72.63
C SER A 456 -93.87 -42.44 72.66
N THR A 457 -92.60 -42.00 72.74
CA THR A 457 -92.18 -40.60 72.55
C THR A 457 -92.23 -40.21 71.05
N PRO A 458 -92.79 -39.05 70.67
CA PRO A 458 -93.19 -38.79 69.28
C PRO A 458 -92.16 -38.03 68.43
N GLY A 459 -92.08 -38.42 67.15
CA GLY A 459 -91.68 -37.54 66.04
C GLY A 459 -90.27 -37.72 65.48
N ILE A 460 -89.98 -38.85 64.82
CA ILE A 460 -88.76 -39.02 64.02
C ILE A 460 -89.04 -38.63 62.56
N LEU A 461 -88.36 -37.61 62.05
CA LEU A 461 -88.35 -37.20 60.65
C LEU A 461 -87.41 -38.14 59.87
N PHE A 462 -87.95 -38.96 58.98
CA PHE A 462 -87.15 -39.82 58.09
C PHE A 462 -86.98 -39.13 56.74
N ILE A 463 -85.75 -39.04 56.26
CA ILE A 463 -85.43 -38.49 54.94
C ILE A 463 -84.75 -39.60 54.15
N GLN A 464 -85.40 -40.06 53.09
CA GLN A 464 -84.83 -41.05 52.17
C GLN A 464 -84.36 -40.32 50.92
N VAL A 465 -83.06 -40.37 50.71
CA VAL A 465 -82.44 -39.92 49.46
C VAL A 465 -82.51 -41.08 48.46
N PHE A 466 -82.96 -40.80 47.24
CA PHE A 466 -82.90 -41.75 46.14
C PHE A 466 -81.86 -41.24 45.14
N ASP A 467 -80.86 -42.06 44.85
CA ASP A 467 -80.07 -41.92 43.63
C ASP A 467 -80.75 -42.79 42.55
N THR A 468 -80.99 -42.21 41.38
CA THR A 468 -81.30 -42.96 40.15
C THR A 468 -80.19 -42.73 39.16
#